data_AF-X1S101-F1
#
_entry.id   AF-X1S101-F1
#
_cell.length_a   1.000
_cell.length_b   1.000
_cell.length_c   1.000
_cell.angle_alpha   90.00
_cell.angle_beta   90.00
_cell.angle_gamma   90.00
#
_symmetry.space_group_name_H-M   'P 1'
#
loop_
_entity.id
_entity.type
_entity.pdbx_description
1 polymer ?
#
loop_
_entity_poly.entity_id
_entity_poly.type
_entity_poly.pdbx_seq_one_letter_code
_entity_poly.pdbx_strand_id
1 'polypeptide(L)'
;MLYYRQDYERTGRDMNKNRRKAIEQVISSLQGIHTEMESIRDEEQEYLDNMPESLQSGDKHCQGENAVSEMDQAIDSVETATSCLETAQE
;
A
#
# COMPACT_ATOMS: atom_id res chain seq x y z
N MET A 1 -3.30 24.22 -41.84
CA MET A 1 -3.08 24.40 -40.39
C MET A 1 -4.02 23.59 -39.50
N LEU A 2 -5.19 23.10 -39.96
CA LEU A 2 -6.11 22.29 -39.15
C LEU A 2 -5.58 20.88 -38.78
N TYR A 3 -4.68 20.32 -39.59
CA TYR A 3 -4.07 19.00 -39.33
C TYR A 3 -3.23 18.96 -38.04
N TYR A 4 -2.48 20.02 -37.71
CA TYR A 4 -1.63 20.03 -36.50
C TYR A 4 -2.40 20.07 -35.18
N ARG A 5 -3.63 20.61 -35.15
CA ARG A 5 -4.43 20.67 -33.92
C ARG A 5 -5.01 19.30 -33.55
N GLN A 6 -5.39 18.51 -34.56
CA GLN A 6 -6.01 17.20 -34.36
C GLN A 6 -5.02 16.14 -33.85
N ASP A 7 -3.76 16.20 -34.29
CA ASP A 7 -2.70 15.29 -33.82
C ASP A 7 -2.24 15.61 -32.39
N TYR A 8 -2.19 16.88 -31.98
CA TYR A 8 -1.80 17.28 -30.62
C TYR A 8 -2.82 16.82 -29.57
N GLU A 9 -4.12 16.95 -29.86
CA GLU A 9 -5.19 16.48 -28.98
C GLU A 9 -5.19 14.95 -28.81
N ARG A 10 -4.81 14.22 -29.86
CA ARG A 10 -4.69 12.75 -29.81
C ARG A 10 -3.51 12.31 -28.96
N THR A 11 -2.34 12.92 -29.18
CA THR A 11 -1.10 12.59 -28.45
C THR A 11 -1.21 12.92 -26.96
N GLY A 12 -1.83 14.06 -26.59
CA GLY A 12 -2.09 14.42 -25.20
C GLY A 12 -3.06 13.46 -24.48
N ARG A 13 -4.08 12.96 -25.19
CA ARG A 13 -5.00 11.95 -24.67
C ARG A 13 -4.32 10.59 -24.45
N ASP A 14 -3.48 10.17 -25.40
CA ASP A 14 -2.74 8.91 -25.32
C ASP A 14 -1.66 8.95 -24.21
N MET A 15 -0.98 10.08 -24.00
CA MET A 15 -0.05 10.26 -22.88
C MET A 15 -0.76 10.25 -21.51
N ASN A 16 -1.94 10.87 -21.41
CA ASN A 16 -2.74 10.82 -20.18
C ASN A 16 -3.23 9.39 -19.90
N LYS A 17 -3.67 8.67 -20.93
CA LYS A 17 -4.08 7.25 -20.83
C LYS A 17 -2.94 6.35 -20.34
N ASN A 18 -1.71 6.53 -20.85
CA ASN A 18 -0.56 5.74 -20.41
C ASN A 18 -0.17 6.02 -18.95
N ARG A 19 -0.24 7.29 -18.53
CA ARG A 19 0.02 7.67 -17.12
C ARG A 19 -1.01 7.08 -16.17
N ARG A 20 -2.30 7.16 -16.49
CA ARG A 20 -3.37 6.56 -15.67
C ARG A 20 -3.20 5.04 -15.55
N LYS A 21 -2.91 4.36 -16.66
CA LYS A 21 -2.64 2.91 -16.63
C LYS A 21 -1.44 2.54 -15.74
N ALA A 22 -0.39 3.36 -15.72
CA ALA A 22 0.75 3.14 -14.83
C ALA A 22 0.35 3.33 -13.35
N ILE A 23 -0.48 4.33 -13.05
CA ILE A 23 -0.99 4.57 -11.69
C ILE A 23 -1.88 3.40 -11.23
N GLU A 24 -2.79 2.91 -12.09
CA GLU A 24 -3.62 1.71 -11.80
C GLU A 24 -2.77 0.48 -11.46
N GLN A 25 -1.66 0.28 -12.18
CA GLN A 25 -0.73 -0.83 -11.89
C GLN A 25 -0.05 -0.69 -10.53
N VAL A 26 0.34 0.54 -10.17
CA VAL A 26 0.92 0.82 -8.85
C VAL A 26 -0.11 0.59 -7.75
N ILE A 27 -1.34 1.08 -7.91
CA ILE A 27 -2.46 0.84 -6.97
C ILE A 27 -2.67 -0.67 -6.77
N SER A 28 -2.77 -1.44 -7.86
CA SER A 28 -2.95 -2.89 -7.77
C SER A 28 -1.78 -3.58 -7.05
N SER A 29 -0.55 -3.08 -7.21
CA SER A 29 0.61 -3.62 -6.51
C SER A 29 0.58 -3.28 -5.02
N LEU A 30 0.21 -2.04 -4.67
CA LEU A 30 0.05 -1.61 -3.28
C LEU A 30 -1.03 -2.38 -2.55
N GLN A 31 -2.17 -2.66 -3.20
CA GLN A 31 -3.24 -3.50 -2.64
C GLN A 31 -2.73 -4.92 -2.35
N GLY A 32 -1.93 -5.50 -3.25
CA GLY A 32 -1.32 -6.81 -3.01
C GLY A 32 -0.36 -6.80 -1.80
N ILE A 33 0.49 -5.77 -1.71
CA ILE A 33 1.41 -5.58 -0.59
C ILE A 33 0.64 -5.37 0.71
N HIS A 34 -0.45 -4.59 0.70
CA HIS A 34 -1.30 -4.37 1.87
C HIS A 34 -1.83 -5.69 2.44
N THR A 35 -2.42 -6.54 1.60
CA THR A 35 -2.91 -7.85 2.03
C THR A 35 -1.79 -8.74 2.57
N GLU A 36 -0.60 -8.71 1.98
CA GLU A 36 0.55 -9.46 2.48
C GLU A 36 1.01 -8.94 3.86
N MET A 37 1.03 -7.62 4.05
CA MET A 37 1.36 -7.00 5.33
C MET A 37 0.34 -7.34 6.42
N GLU A 38 -0.96 -7.29 6.12
CA GLU A 38 -2.02 -7.71 7.05
C GLU A 38 -1.84 -9.18 7.47
N SER A 39 -1.58 -10.07 6.52
CA SER A 39 -1.35 -11.50 6.82
C SER A 39 -0.16 -11.70 7.77
N ILE A 40 0.96 -11.02 7.53
CA ILE A 40 2.15 -11.13 8.38
C ILE A 40 1.90 -10.53 9.77
N ARG A 41 1.22 -9.38 9.84
CA ARG A 41 0.84 -8.73 11.10
C ARG A 41 -0.05 -9.65 11.93
N ASP A 42 -1.06 -10.27 11.31
CA ASP A 42 -1.99 -11.18 11.97
C ASP A 42 -1.28 -12.43 12.50
N GLU A 43 -0.34 -13.01 11.73
CA GLU A 43 0.50 -14.13 12.17
C GLU A 43 1.37 -13.76 13.38
N GLU A 44 1.97 -12.57 13.39
CA GLU A 44 2.77 -12.09 14.53
C GLU A 44 1.90 -11.84 15.76
N GLN A 45 0.72 -11.25 15.59
CA GLN A 45 -0.25 -11.03 16.66
C GLN A 45 -0.69 -12.37 17.27
N GLU A 46 -1.02 -13.36 16.44
CA GLU A 46 -1.38 -14.71 16.91
C GLU A 46 -0.22 -15.36 17.68
N TYR A 47 1.03 -15.18 17.24
CA TYR A 47 2.19 -15.68 17.96
C TYR A 47 2.36 -15.03 19.35
N LEU A 48 2.14 -13.72 19.45
CA LEU A 48 2.20 -12.99 20.71
C LEU A 48 1.07 -13.37 21.67
N ASP A 49 -0.15 -13.51 21.16
CA ASP A 49 -1.34 -13.89 21.93
C ASP A 49 -1.22 -15.32 22.48
N ASN A 50 -0.55 -16.21 21.74
CA ASN A 50 -0.30 -17.59 22.16
C ASN A 50 0.95 -17.74 23.06
N MET A 51 1.70 -16.67 23.30
CA MET A 51 2.91 -16.73 24.14
C MET A 51 2.54 -16.96 25.61
N PRO A 52 3.23 -17.86 26.34
CA PRO A 52 2.94 -18.10 27.75
C PRO A 52 3.17 -16.84 28.59
N GLU A 53 2.29 -16.59 29.56
CA GLU A 53 2.25 -15.40 30.42
C GLU A 53 3.60 -15.10 31.11
N SER A 54 4.38 -16.15 31.42
CA SER A 54 5.72 -16.02 32.00
C SER A 54 6.77 -15.37 31.08
N LEU A 55 6.53 -15.35 29.77
CA LEU A 55 7.40 -14.74 28.75
C LEU A 55 6.87 -13.40 28.25
N GLN A 56 5.61 -13.06 28.53
CA GLN A 56 4.98 -11.81 28.10
C GLN A 56 5.59 -10.56 28.77
N SER A 57 6.19 -10.71 29.95
CA SER A 57 6.89 -9.61 30.63
C SER A 57 8.33 -9.39 30.15
N GLY A 58 8.79 -10.11 29.12
CA GLY A 58 10.17 -10.08 28.64
C GLY A 58 10.39 -9.14 27.45
N ASP A 59 11.65 -8.75 27.24
CA ASP A 59 12.07 -7.88 26.13
C ASP A 59 11.63 -8.38 24.75
N LYS A 60 11.51 -9.70 24.57
CA LYS A 60 11.06 -10.30 23.30
C LYS A 60 9.60 -10.02 23.01
N HIS A 61 8.73 -10.07 24.02
CA HIS A 61 7.30 -9.79 23.84
C HIS A 61 7.11 -8.31 23.52
N CYS A 62 7.77 -7.42 24.27
CA CYS A 62 7.78 -5.99 23.99
C CYS A 62 8.30 -5.66 22.57
N GLN A 63 9.34 -6.37 22.10
CA GLN A 63 9.81 -6.21 20.71
C GLN A 63 8.77 -6.64 19.67
N GLY A 64 8.04 -7.73 19.92
CA GLY A 64 6.95 -8.17 19.05
C GLY A 64 5.78 -7.18 19.04
N GLU A 65 5.36 -6.67 20.21
CA GLU A 65 4.31 -5.64 20.28
C GLU A 65 4.70 -4.37 19.51
N ASN A 66 5.97 -3.95 19.63
CA ASN A 66 6.48 -2.83 18.84
C ASN A 66 6.49 -3.15 17.34
N ALA A 67 6.88 -4.38 16.95
CA ALA A 67 6.88 -4.79 15.55
C ALA A 67 5.47 -4.76 14.96
N VAL A 68 4.47 -5.27 15.68
CA VAL A 68 3.04 -5.18 15.30
C VAL A 68 2.61 -3.72 15.14
N SER A 69 2.94 -2.86 16.11
CA SER A 69 2.58 -1.44 16.04
C SER A 69 3.22 -0.70 14.85
N GLU A 70 4.47 -1.03 14.50
CA GLU A 70 5.13 -0.47 13.31
C GLU A 70 4.52 -1.03 12.01
N MET A 71 4.11 -2.30 11.99
CA MET A 71 3.40 -2.90 10.86
C MET A 71 2.04 -2.22 10.63
N ASP A 72 1.27 -1.96 11.68
CA ASP A 72 -0.01 -1.24 11.59
C ASP A 72 0.19 0.17 10.97
N GLN A 73 1.20 0.92 11.45
CA GLN A 73 1.55 2.23 10.87
C GLN A 73 1.92 2.15 9.37
N ALA A 74 2.62 1.08 8.98
CA ALA A 74 3.00 0.87 7.59
C ALA A 74 1.79 0.52 6.71
N ILE A 75 0.85 -0.29 7.22
CA ILE A 75 -0.43 -0.61 6.56
C ILE A 75 -1.22 0.68 6.31
N ASP A 76 -1.44 1.50 7.34
CA ASP A 76 -2.13 2.80 7.25
C ASP A 76 -1.48 3.73 6.21
N SER A 77 -0.14 3.72 6.15
CA SER A 77 0.63 4.51 5.19
C SER A 77 0.40 4.05 3.74
N VAL A 78 0.29 2.74 3.51
CA VAL A 78 -0.01 2.15 2.19
C VAL A 78 -1.44 2.45 1.77
N GLU A 79 -2.42 2.38 2.68
CA GLU A 79 -3.80 2.79 2.40
C GLU A 79 -3.87 4.26 1.99
N THR A 80 -3.19 5.13 2.76
CA THR A 80 -3.10 6.56 2.46
C THR A 80 -2.46 6.82 1.10
N ALA A 81 -1.35 6.14 0.79
CA ALA A 81 -0.69 6.24 -0.51
C ALA A 81 -1.59 5.78 -1.66
N THR A 82 -2.36 4.70 -1.46
CA THR A 82 -3.31 4.17 -2.43
C THR A 82 -4.42 5.19 -2.72
N SER A 83 -5.03 5.77 -1.68
CA SER A 83 -6.07 6.80 -1.81
C SER A 83 -5.56 8.06 -2.53
N CYS A 84 -4.32 8.48 -2.24
CA CYS A 84 -3.69 9.61 -2.96
C CYS A 84 -3.51 9.32 -4.45
N LEU A 85 -3.14 8.10 -4.81
CA LEU A 85 -2.97 7.67 -6.21
C LEU A 85 -4.29 7.55 -6.94
N GLU A 86 -5.35 7.07 -6.28
CA GLU A 86 -6.70 7.03 -6.82
C GLU A 86 -7.21 8.43 -7.15
N THR A 87 -6.96 9.41 -6.27
CA THR A 87 -7.29 10.82 -6.54
C THR A 87 -6.44 11.39 -7.69
N ALA A 88 -5.18 10.96 -7.83
CA ALA A 88 -4.27 11.46 -8.87
C ALA A 88 -4.57 10.94 -10.28
N GLN A 89 -5.34 9.85 -10.43
CA GLN A 89 -5.76 9.31 -11.73
C GLN A 89 -7.10 9.83 -12.24
N GLU A 90 -7.91 10.47 -11.39
CA GLU A 90 -9.13 11.20 -11.79
C GLU A 90 -8.80 12.35 -12.77
#